data_AF-A0A7S4DK95-F1
#
_entry.id   AF-A0A7S4DK95-F1
#
_cell.length_a   1.000
_cell.length_b   1.000
_cell.length_c   1.000
_cell.angle_alpha   90.00
_cell.angle_beta   90.00
_cell.angle_gamma   90.00
#
_symmetry.space_group_name_H-M   'P 1'
#
loop_
_entity.id
_entity.type
_entity.pdbx_description
1 polymer ?
#
loop_
_entity_poly.entity_id
_entity_poly.type
_entity_poly.pdbx_seq_one_letter_code
_entity_poly.pdbx_strand_id
1 'polypeptide(L)'
;TEEALGGLLQLCQWPGGAEVRCNALAALGALGAAPHPPEQNLLLAGAFAAACRDPSPLVAAEALNTVMDVYADEDHNASYEASGLRAVVDAIIPDFKAKVKQDGQALGREQYLFLKETSLNIIRFKKYKDSTMK
;
A
#
# COMPACT_ATOMS: atom_id res chain seq x y z
N THR A 1 -11.30 19.43 0.33
CA THR A 1 -10.31 18.42 0.76
C THR A 1 -10.99 17.12 1.16
N GLU A 2 -12.02 17.14 2.02
CA GLU A 2 -12.77 15.93 2.39
C GLU A 2 -13.51 15.26 1.23
N GLU A 3 -14.16 16.03 0.35
CA GLU A 3 -14.88 15.47 -0.81
C GLU A 3 -13.92 14.78 -1.80
N ALA A 4 -12.74 15.37 -2.01
CA ALA A 4 -11.69 14.80 -2.87
C ALA A 4 -11.13 13.49 -2.27
N LEU A 5 -10.90 13.46 -0.95
CA LEU A 5 -10.49 12.25 -0.24
C LEU A 5 -11.57 11.15 -0.37
N GLY A 6 -12.83 11.49 -0.13
CA GLY A 6 -13.96 10.56 -0.28
C GLY A 6 -14.06 9.95 -1.68
N GLY A 7 -13.91 10.78 -2.73
CA GLY A 7 -13.88 10.30 -4.11
C GLY A 7 -12.72 9.35 -4.41
N LEU A 8 -11.51 9.67 -3.95
CA LEU A 8 -10.34 8.81 -4.15
C LEU A 8 -10.46 7.47 -3.41
N LEU A 9 -11.01 7.48 -2.18
CA LEU A 9 -11.28 6.26 -1.42
C LEU A 9 -12.25 5.32 -2.16
N GLN A 10 -13.29 5.87 -2.80
CA GLN A 10 -14.21 5.09 -3.63
C GLN A 10 -13.49 4.53 -4.87
N LEU A 11 -12.62 5.31 -5.51
CA LEU A 11 -11.87 4.87 -6.69
C LEU A 11 -10.88 3.74 -6.37
N CYS A 12 -10.29 3.71 -5.17
CA CYS A 12 -9.46 2.59 -4.72
C CYS A 12 -10.23 1.26 -4.61
N GLN A 13 -11.55 1.30 -4.56
CA GLN A 13 -12.43 0.12 -4.53
C GLN A 13 -13.23 -0.02 -5.83
N TRP A 14 -12.89 0.74 -6.87
CA TRP A 14 -13.66 0.77 -8.10
C TRP A 14 -13.69 -0.62 -8.76
N PRO A 15 -14.88 -1.14 -9.11
CA PRO A 15 -15.02 -2.48 -9.70
C PRO A 15 -14.49 -2.57 -11.13
N GLY A 16 -14.15 -1.43 -11.75
CA GLY A 16 -13.56 -1.38 -13.09
C GLY A 16 -12.08 -1.78 -13.14
N GLY A 17 -11.35 -1.20 -14.09
CA GLY A 17 -9.96 -1.57 -14.39
C GLY A 17 -8.99 -1.33 -13.24
N ALA A 18 -8.02 -2.24 -13.09
CA ALA A 18 -6.94 -2.14 -12.10
C ALA A 18 -6.18 -0.81 -12.18
N GLU A 19 -6.01 -0.26 -13.39
CA GLU A 19 -5.36 1.03 -13.63
C GLU A 19 -6.03 2.19 -12.88
N VAL A 20 -7.36 2.20 -12.79
CA VAL A 20 -8.10 3.24 -12.04
C VAL A 20 -7.76 3.16 -10.55
N ARG A 21 -7.69 1.95 -10.01
CA ARG A 21 -7.35 1.72 -8.61
C ARG A 21 -5.89 2.09 -8.32
N CYS A 22 -4.96 1.75 -9.22
CA CYS A 22 -3.56 2.17 -9.11
C CYS A 22 -3.43 3.70 -9.12
N ASN A 23 -4.08 4.38 -10.06
CA ASN A 23 -4.04 5.84 -10.15
C ASN A 23 -4.64 6.51 -8.90
N ALA A 24 -5.72 5.94 -8.35
CA ALA A 24 -6.31 6.42 -7.11
C ALA A 24 -5.37 6.21 -5.91
N LEU A 25 -4.68 5.07 -5.83
CA LEU A 25 -3.68 4.80 -4.80
C LEU A 25 -2.51 5.78 -4.88
N ALA A 26 -1.97 6.03 -6.07
CA ALA A 26 -0.90 7.01 -6.26
C ALA A 26 -1.32 8.41 -5.80
N ALA A 27 -2.55 8.82 -6.12
CA ALA A 27 -3.10 10.09 -5.64
C ALA A 27 -3.28 10.13 -4.12
N LEU A 28 -3.78 9.04 -3.50
CA LEU A 28 -3.88 8.93 -2.04
C LEU A 28 -2.50 8.92 -1.37
N GLY A 29 -1.50 8.27 -1.97
CA GLY A 29 -0.12 8.26 -1.47
C GLY A 29 0.49 9.66 -1.46
N ALA A 30 0.33 10.39 -2.56
CA ALA A 30 0.76 11.78 -2.65
C ALA A 30 0.09 12.68 -1.61
N LEU A 31 -1.20 12.45 -1.32
CA LEU A 31 -1.88 13.13 -0.22
C LEU A 31 -1.29 12.70 1.13
N GLY A 32 -1.16 11.40 1.37
CA GLY A 32 -0.71 10.82 2.64
C GLY A 32 0.74 11.12 3.01
N ALA A 33 1.57 11.60 2.08
CA ALA A 33 2.96 11.98 2.35
C ALA A 33 3.09 13.17 3.32
N ALA A 34 2.06 14.01 3.42
CA ALA A 34 2.01 15.09 4.41
C ALA A 34 1.31 14.62 5.70
N PRO A 35 1.70 15.12 6.88
CA PRO A 35 0.98 14.83 8.11
C PRO A 35 -0.48 15.29 8.06
N HIS A 36 -1.42 14.39 8.39
CA HIS A 36 -2.85 14.68 8.51
C HIS A 36 -3.36 14.53 9.94
N PRO A 37 -4.56 15.06 10.25
CA PRO A 37 -5.28 14.71 11.46
C PRO A 37 -5.43 13.19 11.63
N PRO A 38 -5.44 12.67 12.87
CA PRO A 38 -5.50 11.23 13.13
C PRO A 38 -6.63 10.49 12.41
N GLU A 39 -7.81 11.09 12.30
CA GLU A 39 -8.97 10.52 11.61
C GLU A 39 -8.72 10.28 10.11
N GLN A 40 -8.05 11.22 9.44
CA GLN A 40 -7.72 11.10 8.02
C GLN A 40 -6.61 10.08 7.80
N ASN A 41 -5.61 10.03 8.69
CA ASN A 41 -4.59 8.99 8.66
C ASN A 41 -5.18 7.58 8.79
N LEU A 42 -6.20 7.39 9.65
CA LEU A 42 -6.89 6.11 9.79
C LEU A 42 -7.65 5.73 8.52
N LEU A 43 -8.30 6.70 7.85
CA LEU A 43 -8.98 6.47 6.58
C LEU A 43 -8.00 6.06 5.47
N LEU A 44 -6.89 6.79 5.34
CA LEU A 44 -5.83 6.47 4.38
C LEU A 44 -5.25 5.07 4.64
N ALA A 45 -4.92 4.79 5.90
CA ALA A 45 -4.38 3.49 6.29
C ALA A 45 -5.37 2.34 6.01
N GLY A 46 -6.66 2.54 6.27
CA GLY A 46 -7.70 1.57 5.95
C GLY A 46 -7.81 1.30 4.44
N ALA A 47 -7.70 2.34 3.61
CA ALA A 47 -7.71 2.21 2.17
C ALA A 47 -6.50 1.43 1.65
N PHE A 48 -5.31 1.77 2.14
CA PHE A 48 -4.08 1.07 1.78
C PHE A 48 -4.12 -0.40 2.22
N ALA A 49 -4.59 -0.68 3.44
CA ALA A 49 -4.72 -2.02 3.96
C ALA A 49 -5.72 -2.89 3.15
N ALA A 50 -6.80 -2.28 2.66
CA ALA A 50 -7.75 -2.95 1.78
C ALA A 50 -7.10 -3.24 0.41
N ALA A 51 -6.42 -2.26 -0.18
CA ALA A 51 -5.78 -2.38 -1.48
C ALA A 51 -4.59 -3.36 -1.50
N CYS A 52 -3.89 -3.53 -0.38
CA CYS A 52 -2.86 -4.58 -0.23
C CYS A 52 -3.42 -5.99 -0.48
N ARG A 53 -4.74 -6.18 -0.34
CA ARG A 53 -5.43 -7.46 -0.56
C ARG A 53 -6.15 -7.53 -1.91
N ASP A 54 -5.91 -6.57 -2.81
CA ASP A 54 -6.58 -6.53 -4.13
C ASP A 54 -6.34 -7.82 -4.92
N PRO A 55 -7.35 -8.31 -5.68
CA PRO A 55 -7.17 -9.47 -6.55
C PRO A 55 -6.10 -9.24 -7.62
N SER A 56 -5.92 -8.00 -8.10
CA SER A 56 -4.85 -7.67 -9.03
C SER A 56 -3.51 -7.58 -8.30
N PRO A 57 -2.48 -8.36 -8.69
CA PRO A 57 -1.15 -8.24 -8.09
C PRO A 57 -0.53 -6.86 -8.32
N LEU A 58 -0.89 -6.16 -9.40
CA LEU A 58 -0.38 -4.81 -9.68
C LEU A 58 -0.96 -3.77 -8.72
N VAL A 59 -2.23 -3.89 -8.37
CA VAL A 59 -2.88 -2.98 -7.40
C VAL A 59 -2.34 -3.25 -5.99
N ALA A 60 -2.19 -4.53 -5.63
CA ALA A 60 -1.56 -4.89 -4.36
C ALA A 60 -0.12 -4.38 -4.26
N ALA A 61 0.65 -4.45 -5.35
CA ALA A 61 2.01 -3.92 -5.40
C ALA A 61 2.03 -2.39 -5.24
N GLU A 62 1.15 -1.69 -5.95
CA GLU A 62 1.02 -0.22 -5.84
C GLU A 62 0.66 0.21 -4.42
N ALA A 63 -0.26 -0.51 -3.78
CA ALA A 63 -0.62 -0.26 -2.38
C ALA A 63 0.56 -0.47 -1.43
N LEU A 64 1.36 -1.52 -1.64
CA LEU A 64 2.55 -1.76 -0.82
C LEU A 64 3.63 -0.69 -1.03
N ASN A 65 3.87 -0.24 -2.26
CA ASN A 65 4.78 0.88 -2.52
C ASN A 65 4.27 2.16 -1.85
N THR A 66 2.97 2.45 -1.99
CA THR A 66 2.35 3.60 -1.32
C THR A 66 2.54 3.56 0.20
N VAL A 67 2.36 2.40 0.83
CA VAL A 67 2.62 2.22 2.27
C VAL A 67 4.09 2.49 2.59
N MET A 68 5.02 1.99 1.78
CA MET A 68 6.45 2.24 2.01
C MET A 68 6.78 3.73 1.86
N ASP A 69 6.26 4.40 0.85
CA ASP A 69 6.55 5.81 0.56
C ASP A 69 5.99 6.74 1.64
N VAL A 70 4.77 6.50 2.10
CA VAL A 70 4.12 7.32 3.14
C VAL A 70 4.74 7.07 4.52
N TYR A 71 4.96 5.80 4.88
CA TYR A 71 5.33 5.41 6.24
C TYR A 71 6.83 5.14 6.44
N ALA A 72 7.67 5.46 5.46
CA ALA A 72 9.13 5.45 5.64
C ALA A 72 9.61 6.57 6.56
N ASP A 73 8.89 7.69 6.62
CA ASP A 73 9.19 8.80 7.53
C ASP A 73 8.78 8.45 8.98
N GLU A 74 9.65 8.79 9.93
CA GLU A 74 9.44 8.56 11.36
C GLU A 74 8.29 9.39 11.93
N ASP A 75 7.98 10.54 11.31
CA ASP A 75 6.82 11.38 11.68
C ASP A 75 5.49 10.63 11.53
N HIS A 76 5.44 9.58 10.70
CA HIS A 76 4.26 8.74 10.50
C HIS A 76 4.28 7.46 11.36
N ASN A 77 5.25 7.28 12.26
CA ASN A 77 5.34 6.08 13.12
C ASN A 77 4.10 5.90 14.00
N ALA A 78 3.63 6.99 14.63
CA ALA A 78 2.48 6.94 15.52
C ALA A 78 1.19 6.53 14.78
N SER A 79 0.97 7.06 13.58
CA SER A 79 -0.20 6.72 12.76
C SER A 79 -0.09 5.32 12.13
N TYR A 80 1.12 4.89 11.76
CA TYR A 80 1.39 3.54 11.28
C TYR A 80 1.03 2.48 12.32
N GLU A 81 1.43 2.70 13.58
CA GLU A 81 1.11 1.78 14.68
C GLU A 81 -0.38 1.83 15.03
N ALA A 82 -0.93 3.03 15.24
CA ALA A 82 -2.33 3.21 15.65
C ALA A 82 -3.36 2.69 14.63
N SER A 83 -3.01 2.68 13.34
CA SER A 83 -3.87 2.16 12.28
C SER A 83 -3.85 0.63 12.14
N GLY A 84 -2.92 -0.06 12.80
CA GLY A 84 -2.72 -1.50 12.64
C GLY A 84 -2.06 -1.90 11.31
N LEU A 85 -1.56 -0.94 10.52
CA LEU A 85 -0.88 -1.22 9.25
C LEU A 85 0.35 -2.12 9.44
N ARG A 86 1.03 -2.03 10.58
CA ARG A 86 2.13 -2.94 10.93
C ARG A 86 1.71 -4.41 10.84
N ALA A 87 0.59 -4.77 11.48
CA ALA A 87 0.07 -6.12 11.45
C ALA A 87 -0.39 -6.53 10.04
N VAL A 88 -0.93 -5.59 9.26
CA VAL A 88 -1.31 -5.82 7.86
C VAL A 88 -0.09 -6.14 7.00
N VAL A 89 0.98 -5.37 7.13
CA VAL A 89 2.24 -5.61 6.39
C VAL A 89 2.83 -6.97 6.75
N ASP A 90 2.86 -7.32 8.03
CA ASP A 90 3.35 -8.63 8.48
C ASP A 90 2.56 -9.79 7.88
N ALA A 91 1.24 -9.67 7.84
CA ALA A 91 0.37 -10.69 7.29
C ALA A 91 0.42 -10.79 5.75
N ILE A 92 0.55 -9.67 5.04
CA ILE A 92 0.43 -9.65 3.57
C ILE A 92 1.70 -10.06 2.84
N ILE A 93 2.88 -9.91 3.45
CA ILE A 93 4.16 -10.28 2.83
C ILE A 93 4.17 -11.73 2.28
N PRO A 94 3.79 -12.77 3.06
CA PRO A 94 3.76 -14.14 2.53
C PRO A 94 2.75 -14.31 1.39
N ASP A 95 1.56 -13.71 1.52
CA ASP A 95 0.49 -13.81 0.52
C ASP A 95 0.87 -13.13 -0.80
N PHE A 96 1.45 -11.92 -0.70
CA PHE A 96 1.93 -11.19 -1.86
C PHE A 96 3.04 -11.95 -2.58
N LYS A 97 4.01 -12.53 -1.85
CA LYS A 97 5.05 -13.39 -2.45
C LYS A 97 4.46 -14.59 -3.21
N ALA A 98 3.46 -15.24 -2.63
CA ALA A 98 2.79 -16.35 -3.28
C ALA A 98 2.08 -15.89 -4.57
N LYS A 99 1.37 -14.76 -4.51
CA LYS A 99 0.68 -14.15 -5.64
C LYS A 99 1.64 -13.75 -6.76
N VAL A 100 2.78 -13.12 -6.45
CA VAL A 100 3.83 -12.81 -7.44
C VAL A 100 4.34 -14.06 -8.14
N LYS A 101 4.52 -15.16 -7.40
CA LYS A 101 4.97 -16.44 -7.98
C LYS A 101 3.92 -17.08 -8.90
N GLN A 102 2.65 -17.04 -8.50
CA GLN A 102 1.54 -17.69 -9.20
C GLN A 102 1.09 -16.89 -10.42
N ASP A 103 0.79 -15.60 -10.23
CA ASP A 103 0.12 -14.77 -11.23
C ASP A 103 1.11 -13.91 -12.02
N GLY A 104 2.24 -13.58 -11.41
CA GLY A 104 3.22 -12.67 -11.99
C GLY A 104 3.85 -13.17 -13.30
N GLN A 105 3.91 -14.49 -13.51
CA GLN A 105 4.46 -15.08 -14.73
C GLN A 105 3.56 -14.91 -15.95
N ALA A 106 2.25 -14.70 -15.74
CA ALA A 106 1.30 -14.44 -16.81
C ALA A 106 1.33 -12.96 -17.27
N LEU A 107 2.02 -12.10 -16.53
CA LEU A 107 2.18 -10.68 -16.86
C LEU A 107 3.35 -10.45 -17.81
N GLY A 108 3.42 -9.24 -18.36
CA GLY A 108 4.59 -8.80 -19.12
C GLY A 108 5.86 -8.79 -18.24
N ARG A 109 7.03 -8.94 -18.88
CA ARG A 109 8.33 -8.98 -18.18
C ARG A 109 8.53 -7.80 -17.23
N GLU A 110 8.17 -6.60 -17.65
CA GLU A 110 8.31 -5.37 -16.87
C GLU A 110 7.45 -5.42 -15.60
N GLN A 111 6.16 -5.74 -15.76
CA GLN A 111 5.22 -5.90 -14.65
C GLN A 111 5.70 -6.97 -13.67
N TYR A 112 6.20 -8.10 -14.14
CA TYR A 112 6.73 -9.14 -13.27
C TYR A 112 7.97 -8.70 -12.48
N LEU A 113 8.86 -7.91 -13.10
CA LEU A 113 10.02 -7.34 -12.41
C LEU A 113 9.60 -6.35 -11.32
N PHE A 114 8.63 -5.48 -11.62
CA PHE A 114 8.04 -4.56 -10.66
C PHE A 114 7.45 -5.28 -9.44
N LEU A 115 6.71 -6.38 -9.65
CA LEU A 115 6.19 -7.21 -8.56
C LEU A 115 7.30 -7.81 -7.68
N LYS A 116 8.38 -8.30 -8.30
CA LYS A 116 9.52 -8.87 -7.58
C LYS A 116 10.28 -7.81 -6.78
N GLU A 117 10.47 -6.63 -7.35
CA GLU A 117 11.09 -5.49 -6.68
C GLU A 117 10.26 -5.06 -5.46
N THR A 118 8.96 -4.89 -5.65
CA THR A 118 8.02 -4.55 -4.57
C THR A 118 8.09 -5.59 -3.44
N SER A 119 8.12 -6.88 -3.78
CA SER A 119 8.23 -7.95 -2.79
C SER A 119 9.53 -7.91 -2.00
N LEU A 120 10.64 -7.48 -2.61
CA LEU A 120 11.92 -7.32 -1.93
C LEU A 120 11.92 -6.09 -1.03
N ASN A 121 11.38 -4.97 -1.52
CA ASN A 121 11.35 -3.70 -0.82
C ASN A 121 10.47 -3.75 0.42
N ILE A 122 9.29 -4.40 0.37
CA ILE A 122 8.42 -4.51 1.54
C ILE A 122 9.08 -5.29 2.70
N ILE A 123 9.91 -6.29 2.38
CA ILE A 123 10.69 -7.03 3.40
C ILE A 123 11.75 -6.13 4.04
N ARG A 124 12.40 -5.28 3.23
CA ARG A 124 13.38 -4.30 3.74
C ARG A 124 12.71 -3.25 4.61
N PHE A 125 11.58 -2.73 4.15
CA PHE A 125 10.76 -1.78 4.89
C PHE A 125 10.32 -2.34 6.25
N LYS A 126 9.77 -3.56 6.29
CA LYS A 126 9.42 -4.23 7.55
C LYS A 126 10.61 -4.26 8.51
N LYS A 127 11.77 -4.72 8.05
CA LYS A 127 12.99 -4.80 8.88
C LYS A 127 13.43 -3.43 9.40
N TYR A 128 13.33 -2.41 8.56
CA TYR A 128 13.62 -1.03 8.95
C TYR A 128 12.66 -0.60 10.08
N LYS A 129 11.35 -0.75 9.89
CA LYS A 129 10.34 -0.36 10.90
C LYS A 129 10.48 -1.13 12.20
N ASP A 130 10.75 -2.44 12.15
CA ASP A 130 11.02 -3.24 13.35
C ASP A 130 12.26 -2.75 14.12
N SER A 131 13.22 -2.13 13.43
CA SER A 131 14.45 -1.61 14.06
C SER A 131 14.26 -0.22 14.65
N THR A 132 13.41 0.62 14.05
CA THR A 132 13.19 2.02 14.46
C THR A 132 12.00 2.21 15.41
N MET A 133 10.98 1.35 15.33
CA MET A 133 9.76 1.43 16.15
C MET A 133 9.75 0.42 17.31
N LYS A 134 10.79 0.45 18.14
CA LYS A 134 10.88 -0.41 19.33
C LYS A 134 9.97 0.02 20.46
#